data_AF-A0A7L6L8S7-F1
#
_entry.id   AF-A0A7L6L8S7-F1
#
_cell.length_a   1.000
_cell.length_b   1.000
_cell.length_c   1.000
_cell.angle_alpha   90.00
_cell.angle_beta   90.00
_cell.angle_gamma   90.00
#
_symmetry.space_group_name_H-M   'P 1'
#
loop_
_entity.id
_entity.type
_entity.pdbx_description
1 polymer ?
#
loop_
_entity_poly.entity_id
_entity_poly.type
_entity_poly.pdbx_seq_one_letter_code
_entity_poly.pdbx_strand_id
1 'polypeptide(L)'
;MKHNKWNSAFKLDVMSVIKDLSIKGLRVGSSITRLHEIMGEPELPVAKISKKSKIYYWLYGNISFLSEEDYVVAIDIDFHSNREKVITFDNTMNWELNNWLNLAKEYNFNINNDNQLFYLTHDGISICLSQYGRLSMVSLR
;
A
#
# COMPACT_ATOMS: atom_id res chain seq x y z
N MET A 1 -29.00 0.25 -9.33
CA MET A 1 -28.41 -0.67 -8.32
C MET A 1 -27.81 0.18 -7.22
N LYS A 2 -28.22 -0.01 -5.96
CA LYS A 2 -27.47 0.53 -4.82
C LYS A 2 -26.13 -0.20 -4.82
N HIS A 3 -25.03 0.49 -5.08
CA HIS A 3 -23.72 -0.06 -4.75
C HIS A 3 -23.73 -0.28 -3.24
N ASN A 4 -23.77 -1.54 -2.80
CA ASN A 4 -23.44 -1.85 -1.42
C ASN A 4 -22.06 -1.25 -1.19
N LYS A 5 -21.98 -0.27 -0.29
CA LYS A 5 -20.72 0.37 0.04
C LYS A 5 -19.81 -0.75 0.56
N TRP A 6 -18.73 -1.02 -0.16
CA TRP A 6 -17.69 -1.92 0.33
C TRP A 6 -17.19 -1.30 1.64
N ASN A 7 -17.41 -1.98 2.75
CA ASN A 7 -17.02 -1.51 4.08
C ASN A 7 -15.87 -2.39 4.53
N SER A 8 -14.74 -1.77 4.84
CA SER A 8 -13.61 -2.49 5.41
C SER A 8 -13.93 -2.97 6.83
N ALA A 9 -13.49 -4.18 7.18
CA ALA A 9 -13.59 -4.70 8.55
C ALA A 9 -12.60 -4.03 9.52
N PHE A 10 -11.65 -3.23 9.02
CA PHE A 10 -10.64 -2.59 9.85
C PHE A 10 -10.14 -1.27 9.28
N LYS A 11 -9.46 -0.51 10.16
CA LYS A 11 -8.58 0.59 9.80
C LYS A 11 -7.21 0.38 10.44
N LEU A 12 -6.15 0.78 9.75
CA LEU A 12 -4.77 0.67 10.23
C LEU A 12 -3.99 1.93 9.85
N ASP A 13 -3.08 2.37 10.71
CA ASP A 13 -2.21 3.51 10.40
C ASP A 13 -1.00 3.05 9.58
N VAL A 14 -0.59 3.87 8.61
CA VAL A 14 0.49 3.57 7.67
C VAL A 14 1.82 3.27 8.37
N MET A 15 2.09 3.86 9.54
CA MET A 15 3.31 3.57 10.27
C MET A 15 3.37 2.13 10.77
N SER A 16 2.23 1.49 11.02
CA SER A 16 2.19 0.06 11.36
C SER A 16 2.61 -0.77 10.15
N VAL A 17 2.14 -0.40 8.96
CA VAL A 17 2.52 -1.09 7.71
C VAL A 17 3.99 -0.91 7.39
N ILE A 18 4.53 0.31 7.57
CA ILE A 18 5.94 0.60 7.32
C ILE A 18 6.85 -0.20 8.28
N LYS A 19 6.48 -0.29 9.56
CA LYS A 19 7.27 -1.02 10.57
C LYS A 19 7.20 -2.53 10.41
N ASP A 20 6.01 -3.06 10.14
CA ASP A 20 5.77 -4.51 10.10
C ASP A 20 5.95 -5.10 8.69
N LEU A 21 6.15 -4.25 7.68
CA LEU A 21 6.15 -4.60 6.25
C LEU A 21 4.97 -5.52 5.87
N SER A 22 3.81 -5.25 6.48
CA SER A 22 2.63 -6.09 6.32
C SER A 22 1.33 -5.36 6.66
N ILE A 23 0.22 -5.91 6.20
CA ILE A 23 -1.14 -5.47 6.53
C ILE A 23 -1.83 -6.63 7.26
N LYS A 24 -2.02 -6.52 8.58
CA LYS A 24 -2.62 -7.60 9.40
C LYS A 24 -1.88 -8.95 9.24
N GLY A 25 -0.56 -8.91 9.02
CA GLY A 25 0.28 -10.09 8.76
C GLY A 25 0.29 -10.57 7.30
N LEU A 26 -0.47 -9.93 6.40
CA LEU A 26 -0.31 -10.11 4.95
C LEU A 26 0.94 -9.37 4.47
N ARG A 27 1.85 -10.13 3.87
CA ARG A 27 3.11 -9.65 3.28
C ARG A 27 3.27 -10.22 1.87
N VAL A 28 4.23 -9.70 1.12
CA VAL A 28 4.67 -10.36 -0.13
C VAL A 28 5.04 -11.81 0.17
N GLY A 29 4.63 -12.73 -0.71
CA GLY A 29 4.71 -14.18 -0.54
C GLY A 29 3.52 -14.81 0.19
N SER A 30 2.55 -14.04 0.71
CA SER A 30 1.33 -14.63 1.31
C SER A 30 0.46 -15.30 0.26
N SER A 31 -0.24 -16.38 0.61
CA SER A 31 -1.15 -17.02 -0.32
C SER A 31 -2.43 -16.21 -0.54
N ILE A 32 -3.09 -16.41 -1.68
CA ILE A 32 -4.38 -15.80 -1.98
C ILE A 32 -5.50 -16.30 -1.07
N THR A 33 -5.43 -17.56 -0.61
CA THR A 33 -6.31 -18.06 0.46
C THR A 33 -6.20 -17.19 1.71
N ARG A 34 -4.96 -16.88 2.13
CA ARG A 34 -4.73 -16.04 3.32
C ARG A 34 -5.20 -14.60 3.10
N LEU A 35 -5.03 -14.06 1.90
CA LEU A 35 -5.58 -12.76 1.51
C LEU A 35 -7.10 -12.72 1.71
N HIS A 36 -7.82 -13.71 1.20
CA HIS A 36 -9.27 -13.80 1.35
C HIS A 36 -9.72 -13.97 2.81
N GLU A 37 -9.02 -14.79 3.60
CA GLU A 37 -9.31 -14.96 5.03
C GLU A 37 -9.26 -13.63 5.81
N ILE A 38 -8.30 -12.76 5.47
CA ILE A 38 -8.04 -11.51 6.20
C ILE A 38 -8.87 -10.35 5.64
N MET A 39 -8.90 -10.21 4.32
CA MET A 39 -9.50 -9.04 3.65
C MET A 39 -10.95 -9.29 3.22
N GLY A 40 -11.38 -10.54 3.14
CA GLY A 40 -12.68 -10.92 2.59
C GLY A 40 -12.76 -10.69 1.07
N GLU A 41 -13.97 -10.36 0.62
CA GLU A 41 -14.24 -10.08 -0.78
C GLU A 41 -13.69 -8.71 -1.22
N PRO A 42 -13.04 -8.63 -2.40
CA PRO A 42 -12.53 -7.38 -2.93
C PRO A 42 -13.66 -6.41 -3.29
N GLU A 43 -13.34 -5.11 -3.25
CA GLU A 43 -14.26 -4.03 -3.62
C GLU A 43 -14.70 -4.13 -5.08
N LEU A 44 -13.79 -4.55 -5.96
CA LEU A 44 -14.03 -4.76 -7.38
C LEU A 44 -13.71 -6.20 -7.78
N PRO A 45 -14.32 -6.72 -8.87
CA PRO A 45 -13.96 -8.01 -9.42
C PRO A 45 -12.47 -8.10 -9.73
N VAL A 46 -11.88 -9.25 -9.40
CA VAL A 46 -10.46 -9.53 -9.66
C VAL A 46 -10.18 -9.40 -11.15
N ALA A 47 -9.16 -8.62 -11.50
CA ALA A 47 -8.80 -8.33 -12.88
C ALA A 47 -7.37 -8.77 -13.17
N LYS A 48 -7.09 -9.22 -14.40
CA LYS A 48 -5.71 -9.35 -14.86
C LYS A 48 -5.16 -7.99 -15.25
N ILE A 49 -3.90 -7.69 -14.92
CA ILE A 49 -3.26 -6.44 -15.32
C ILE A 49 -3.23 -6.30 -16.85
N SER A 50 -3.05 -7.41 -17.57
CA SER A 50 -3.18 -7.46 -19.02
C SER A 50 -3.58 -8.86 -19.49
N LYS A 51 -4.06 -8.97 -20.73
CA LYS A 51 -4.47 -10.27 -21.33
C LYS A 51 -3.34 -11.31 -21.33
N LYS A 52 -2.09 -10.88 -21.43
CA LYS A 52 -0.91 -11.76 -21.49
C LYS A 52 -0.27 -11.99 -20.11
N SER A 53 -0.64 -11.20 -19.11
CA SER A 53 -0.06 -11.29 -17.77
C SER A 53 -0.66 -12.44 -16.97
N LYS A 54 0.17 -13.07 -16.15
CA LYS A 54 -0.26 -13.98 -15.07
C LYS A 54 -0.57 -13.24 -13.77
N ILE A 55 -0.46 -11.91 -13.78
CA ILE A 55 -0.66 -11.08 -12.59
C ILE A 55 -2.14 -10.69 -12.46
N TYR A 56 -2.69 -10.96 -11.30
CA TYR A 56 -4.03 -10.60 -10.88
C TYR A 56 -4.00 -9.40 -9.92
N TYR A 57 -5.01 -8.55 -10.04
CA TYR A 57 -5.19 -7.32 -9.28
C TYR A 57 -6.39 -7.43 -8.36
N TRP A 58 -6.16 -7.21 -7.08
CA TRP A 58 -7.15 -7.29 -6.00
C TRP A 58 -7.25 -5.93 -5.33
N LEU A 59 -8.45 -5.36 -5.24
CA LEU A 59 -8.64 -3.99 -4.75
C LEU A 59 -9.51 -3.96 -3.49
N TYR A 60 -9.04 -3.28 -2.46
CA TYR A 60 -9.67 -3.13 -1.15
C TYR A 60 -9.52 -1.69 -0.66
N GLY A 61 -10.44 -0.79 -1.07
CA GLY A 61 -10.36 0.62 -0.74
C GLY A 61 -9.10 1.27 -1.32
N ASN A 62 -8.22 1.77 -0.46
CA ASN A 62 -6.94 2.35 -0.88
C ASN A 62 -5.78 1.36 -0.95
N ILE A 63 -6.03 0.07 -0.78
CA ILE A 63 -5.02 -0.99 -0.88
C ILE A 63 -5.26 -1.78 -2.15
N SER A 64 -4.22 -2.09 -2.90
CA SER A 64 -4.25 -3.13 -3.91
C SER A 64 -3.17 -4.18 -3.68
N PHE A 65 -3.53 -5.44 -3.90
CA PHE A 65 -2.58 -6.55 -3.94
C PHE A 65 -2.41 -6.97 -5.39
N LEU A 66 -1.16 -7.26 -5.77
CA LEU A 66 -0.86 -7.99 -6.98
C LEU A 66 -0.51 -9.42 -6.61
N SER A 67 -1.01 -10.39 -7.36
CA SER A 67 -0.62 -11.79 -7.20
C SER A 67 -0.19 -12.39 -8.52
N GLU A 68 0.77 -13.29 -8.45
CA GLU A 68 1.10 -14.20 -9.54
C GLU A 68 0.89 -15.62 -9.03
N GLU A 69 0.17 -16.42 -9.81
CA GLU A 69 -0.32 -17.72 -9.36
C GLU A 69 -1.12 -17.56 -8.04
N ASP A 70 -0.79 -18.34 -7.02
CA ASP A 70 -1.49 -18.35 -5.73
C ASP A 70 -0.82 -17.47 -4.65
N TYR A 71 0.11 -16.58 -5.03
CA TYR A 71 0.89 -15.78 -4.07
C TYR A 71 0.89 -14.29 -4.37
N VAL A 72 0.82 -13.48 -3.32
CA VAL A 72 0.97 -12.03 -3.37
C VAL A 72 2.40 -11.68 -3.75
N VAL A 73 2.58 -10.88 -4.80
CA VAL A 73 3.89 -10.39 -5.29
C VAL A 73 4.11 -8.91 -5.05
N ALA A 74 3.04 -8.16 -4.75
CA ALA A 74 3.14 -6.75 -4.39
C ALA A 74 1.92 -6.29 -3.60
N ILE A 75 2.13 -5.29 -2.75
CA ILE A 75 1.06 -4.59 -2.02
C ILE A 75 1.27 -3.10 -2.24
N ASP A 76 0.25 -2.38 -2.67
CA ASP A 76 0.31 -0.95 -2.92
C ASP A 76 -0.79 -0.24 -2.12
N ILE A 77 -0.45 0.86 -1.48
CA ILE A 77 -1.35 1.70 -0.71
C ILE A 77 -1.37 3.09 -1.35
N ASP A 78 -2.49 3.44 -1.96
CA ASP A 78 -2.67 4.69 -2.72
C ASP A 78 -3.36 5.77 -1.86
N PHE A 79 -2.62 6.81 -1.50
CA PHE A 79 -3.16 7.92 -0.71
C PHE A 79 -3.84 9.00 -1.56
N HIS A 80 -3.70 8.98 -2.88
CA HIS A 80 -4.35 9.92 -3.81
C HIS A 80 -5.77 9.51 -4.20
N SER A 81 -6.11 8.23 -4.16
CA SER A 81 -7.44 7.76 -4.58
C SER A 81 -8.58 8.32 -3.72
N ASN A 82 -9.74 8.57 -4.33
CA ASN A 82 -10.97 8.94 -3.60
C ASN A 82 -11.70 7.75 -2.95
N ARG A 83 -11.04 6.58 -2.90
CA ARG A 83 -11.59 5.36 -2.32
C ARG A 83 -11.56 5.41 -0.79
N GLU A 84 -12.29 4.48 -0.17
CA GLU A 84 -12.25 4.32 1.28
C GLU A 84 -10.82 4.08 1.76
N LYS A 85 -10.35 4.89 2.71
CA LYS A 85 -9.02 4.76 3.30
C LYS A 85 -9.06 3.71 4.41
N VAL A 86 -8.62 2.50 4.07
CA VAL A 86 -8.42 1.36 4.98
C VAL A 86 -7.12 1.56 5.74
N ILE A 87 -6.06 1.93 5.02
CA ILE A 87 -4.83 2.43 5.61
C ILE A 87 -4.93 3.95 5.67
N THR A 88 -4.91 4.50 6.88
CA THR A 88 -4.87 5.94 7.12
C THR A 88 -3.44 6.38 7.41
N PHE A 89 -3.22 7.67 7.47
CA PHE A 89 -1.92 8.27 7.80
C PHE A 89 -2.09 9.35 8.86
N ASP A 90 -3.09 9.16 9.74
CA ASP A 90 -3.54 10.19 10.68
C ASP A 90 -2.40 10.61 11.64
N ASN A 91 -1.55 9.66 12.04
CA ASN A 91 -0.39 9.93 12.89
C ASN A 91 0.71 10.73 12.17
N THR A 92 0.80 10.62 10.85
CA THR A 92 1.78 11.29 10.01
C THR A 92 1.16 12.37 9.12
N MET A 93 -0.09 12.76 9.39
CA MET A 93 -0.86 13.67 8.51
C MET A 93 -0.20 15.04 8.40
N ASN A 94 0.41 15.50 9.49
CA ASN A 94 1.09 16.79 9.58
C ASN A 94 2.60 16.67 9.38
N TRP A 95 3.10 15.51 8.94
CA TRP A 95 4.53 15.37 8.66
C TRP A 95 4.90 16.17 7.41
N GLU A 96 5.93 16.99 7.56
CA GLU A 96 6.60 17.65 6.46
C GLU A 96 7.71 16.74 5.91
N LEU A 97 8.29 17.15 4.78
CA LEU A 97 9.37 16.39 4.13
C LEU A 97 10.51 16.05 5.11
N ASN A 98 10.91 16.98 5.97
CA ASN A 98 12.00 16.75 6.93
C ASN A 98 11.69 15.65 7.95
N ASN A 99 10.41 15.47 8.36
CA ASN A 99 10.03 14.38 9.25
C ASN A 99 10.28 13.03 8.58
N TRP A 100 9.90 12.91 7.31
CA TRP A 100 10.13 11.70 6.52
C TRP A 100 11.60 11.44 6.24
N LEU A 101 12.39 12.48 5.94
CA LEU A 101 13.83 12.33 5.73
C LEU A 101 14.56 11.92 7.02
N ASN A 102 14.08 12.35 8.18
CA ASN A 102 14.63 11.90 9.47
C ASN A 102 14.28 10.43 9.74
N LEU A 103 13.04 10.01 9.48
CA LEU A 103 12.66 8.60 9.51
C LEU A 103 13.54 7.78 8.56
N ALA A 104 13.72 8.24 7.32
CA ALA A 104 14.56 7.57 6.33
C ALA A 104 15.98 7.34 6.85
N LYS A 105 16.57 8.34 7.51
CA LYS A 105 17.90 8.20 8.13
C LYS A 105 17.91 7.22 9.30
N GLU A 106 16.92 7.28 10.18
CA GLU A 106 16.79 6.38 11.34
C GLU A 106 16.74 4.91 10.92
N TYR A 107 16.01 4.61 9.83
CA TYR A 107 15.82 3.25 9.33
C TYR A 107 16.69 2.91 8.11
N ASN A 108 17.71 3.71 7.78
CA ASN A 108 18.63 3.50 6.65
C ASN A 108 17.92 3.27 5.29
N PHE A 109 16.91 4.09 4.99
CA PHE A 109 16.31 4.14 3.67
C PHE A 109 17.23 4.88 2.69
N ASN A 110 17.31 4.37 1.47
CA ASN A 110 17.85 5.08 0.34
C ASN A 110 16.88 6.19 -0.08
N ILE A 111 17.42 7.38 -0.30
CA ILE A 111 16.64 8.57 -0.64
C ILE A 111 16.97 8.94 -2.08
N ASN A 112 15.96 8.92 -2.95
CA ASN A 112 16.07 9.40 -4.32
C ASN A 112 15.07 10.55 -4.54
N ASN A 113 15.45 11.51 -5.39
CA ASN A 113 14.58 12.59 -5.83
C ASN A 113 14.50 12.56 -7.36
N ASP A 114 13.29 12.42 -7.88
CA ASP A 114 13.00 12.47 -9.31
C ASP A 114 11.83 13.42 -9.54
N ASN A 115 12.07 14.49 -10.32
CA ASN A 115 11.06 15.40 -10.84
C ASN A 115 9.93 15.75 -9.84
N GLN A 116 10.31 16.28 -8.67
CA GLN A 116 9.43 16.77 -7.59
C GLN A 116 8.85 15.68 -6.67
N LEU A 117 9.24 14.43 -6.83
CA LEU A 117 8.90 13.34 -5.93
C LEU A 117 10.13 12.85 -5.17
N PHE A 118 9.94 12.53 -3.90
CA PHE A 118 10.92 11.85 -3.07
C PHE A 118 10.52 10.39 -2.92
N TYR A 119 11.47 9.51 -3.21
CA TYR A 119 11.34 8.08 -3.03
C TYR A 119 12.26 7.64 -1.90
N LEU A 120 11.66 7.17 -0.81
CA LEU A 120 12.38 6.53 0.28
C LEU A 120 12.24 5.02 0.07
N THR A 121 13.35 4.33 -0.10
CA THR A 121 13.35 2.88 -0.39
C THR A 121 14.22 2.12 0.60
N HIS A 122 13.73 0.99 1.06
CA HIS A 122 14.45 0.05 1.91
C HIS A 122 13.98 -1.37 1.57
N ASP A 123 14.71 -2.41 1.96
CA ASP A 123 14.43 -3.79 1.53
C ASP A 123 12.94 -4.16 1.64
N GLY A 124 12.29 -4.34 0.49
CA GLY A 124 10.87 -4.70 0.37
C GLY A 124 9.86 -3.56 0.56
N ILE A 125 10.28 -2.29 0.64
CA ILE A 125 9.39 -1.13 0.74
C ILE A 125 9.86 0.09 -0.07
N SER A 126 8.90 0.78 -0.68
CA SER A 126 9.07 2.11 -1.25
C SER A 126 7.98 3.05 -0.74
N ILE A 127 8.38 4.24 -0.31
CA ILE A 127 7.51 5.33 0.13
C ILE A 127 7.71 6.49 -0.83
N CYS A 128 6.63 6.87 -1.52
CA CYS A 128 6.62 8.00 -2.44
C CYS A 128 5.97 9.21 -1.77
N LEU A 129 6.69 10.33 -1.79
CA LEU A 129 6.28 11.60 -1.19
C LEU A 129 6.33 12.71 -2.25
N SER A 130 5.46 13.70 -2.13
CA SER A 130 5.62 14.94 -2.86
C SER A 130 6.79 15.77 -2.32
N GLN A 131 7.19 16.81 -3.05
CA GLN A 131 8.17 17.80 -2.58
C GLN A 131 7.80 18.51 -1.26
N TYR A 132 6.53 18.45 -0.85
CA TYR A 132 6.05 19.01 0.43
C TYR A 132 5.91 17.96 1.53
N GLY A 133 6.34 16.71 1.30
CA GLY A 133 6.22 15.62 2.25
C GLY A 133 4.83 14.98 2.32
N ARG A 134 3.93 15.29 1.37
CA ARG A 134 2.63 14.61 1.32
C ARG A 134 2.81 13.18 0.84
N LEU A 135 2.31 12.25 1.64
CA LEU A 135 2.35 10.82 1.33
C LEU A 135 1.50 10.53 0.10
N SER A 136 2.12 9.93 -0.92
CA SER A 136 1.48 9.62 -2.19
C SER A 136 1.14 8.14 -2.29
N MET A 137 2.15 7.29 -2.08
CA MET A 137 2.00 5.85 -2.19
C MET A 137 2.99 5.15 -1.26
N VAL A 138 2.58 4.02 -0.71
CA VAL A 138 3.49 3.06 -0.07
C VAL A 138 3.37 1.74 -0.79
N SER A 139 4.49 1.17 -1.17
CA SER A 139 4.58 -0.06 -1.96
C SER A 139 5.44 -1.08 -1.24
N LEU A 140 4.90 -2.27 -0.96
CA LEU A 140 5.63 -3.42 -0.45
C LEU A 140 5.94 -4.37 -1.62
N ARG A 141 7.17 -4.88 -1.67
CA ARG A 141 7.72 -5.70 -2.75
C ARG A 141 8.52 -6.88 -2.20
#